data_AF-A0AAV4XXN2-F1
#
_entry.id   AF-A0AAV4XXN2-F1
#
_cell.length_a   1.000
_cell.length_b   1.000
_cell.length_c   1.000
_cell.angle_alpha   90.00
_cell.angle_beta   90.00
_cell.angle_gamma   90.00
#
_symmetry.space_group_name_H-M   'P 1'
#
loop_
_entity.id
_entity.type
_entity.pdbx_description
1 polymer ?
#
loop_
_entity_poly.entity_id
_entity_poly.type
_entity_poly.pdbx_seq_one_letter_code
_entity_poly.pdbx_strand_id
1 'polypeptide(L)'
;MNVLEWIFTTCALLLVIQETCCKYISPHLENGVDNPAFDQLTGFERAWKKGKGGTSVWNRKDNAVEPPLFIGSFNIQTLNKRKLRNGYLMPTIERIIQRYDMVLILELMTNETQLVEGFLRDVNNFAPDGVQYNMTVSVDPHVQEFCAVFYRTDKLRILKTESYYDPEKFYRKPFFILFDSPTLRDMKQFGIIGYHVKPNQAIREIDALANVYDFMKDKHKIE
;
A
#
# COMPACT_ATOMS: atom_id res chain seq x y z
N MET A 1 -5.25 33.26 2.39
CA MET A 1 -5.01 31.81 2.48
C MET A 1 -5.55 31.18 1.21
N ASN A 2 -4.65 30.72 0.34
CA ASN A 2 -4.99 30.25 -1.00
C ASN A 2 -5.32 28.75 -0.97
N VAL A 3 -6.27 28.33 -1.82
CA VAL A 3 -6.71 26.92 -1.98
C VAL A 3 -5.53 25.97 -2.28
N LEU A 4 -4.44 26.49 -2.86
CA LEU A 4 -3.19 25.75 -3.06
C LEU A 4 -2.50 25.35 -1.76
N GLU A 5 -2.54 26.18 -0.70
CA GLU A 5 -1.95 25.82 0.61
C GLU A 5 -2.67 24.61 1.24
N TRP A 6 -3.95 24.41 0.92
CA TRP A 6 -4.74 23.23 1.34
C TRP A 6 -4.38 21.96 0.58
N ILE A 7 -4.09 22.08 -0.72
CA ILE A 7 -3.63 20.95 -1.55
C ILE A 7 -2.25 20.49 -1.06
N PHE A 8 -1.38 21.40 -0.64
CA PHE A 8 -0.06 21.08 -0.10
C PHE A 8 -0.04 20.69 1.40
N THR A 9 -1.13 20.90 2.17
CA THR A 9 -1.19 20.48 3.59
C THR A 9 -1.53 19.01 3.80
N THR A 10 -1.90 18.28 2.75
CA THR A 10 -2.36 16.89 2.84
C THR A 10 -1.55 15.90 2.00
N CYS A 11 -0.39 16.32 1.48
CA CYS A 11 0.45 15.49 0.61
C CYS A 11 1.06 14.31 1.37
N ALA A 12 0.28 13.24 1.45
CA ALA A 12 0.81 11.90 1.58
C ALA A 12 1.41 11.53 0.22
N LEU A 13 2.74 11.46 0.15
CA LEU A 13 3.39 10.92 -1.03
C LEU A 13 3.74 9.46 -0.76
N LEU A 14 3.18 8.61 -1.61
CA LEU A 14 3.56 7.22 -1.71
C LEU A 14 4.22 7.03 -3.08
N LEU A 15 5.55 6.97 -3.09
CA LEU A 15 6.27 6.62 -4.31
C LEU A 15 6.47 5.11 -4.33
N VAL A 16 5.95 4.45 -5.37
CA VAL A 16 6.21 3.04 -5.65
C VAL A 16 7.42 2.97 -6.58
N ILE A 17 8.44 2.24 -6.16
CA ILE A 17 9.64 1.96 -6.95
C ILE A 17 9.44 0.64 -7.70
N GLN A 18 9.30 0.75 -9.02
CA GLN A 18 9.32 -0.34 -10.00
C GLN A 18 10.01 0.15 -11.29
N GLU A 19 10.68 -0.72 -12.05
CA GLU A 19 10.67 -0.56 -13.51
C GLU A 19 9.47 -1.28 -14.12
N THR A 20 8.96 -0.75 -15.22
CA THR A 20 8.02 -1.45 -16.08
C THR A 20 8.70 -2.68 -16.70
N CYS A 21 8.42 -3.88 -16.19
CA CYS A 21 8.56 -5.10 -16.99
C CYS A 21 7.40 -5.20 -18.01
N CYS A 22 7.31 -4.24 -18.94
CA CYS A 22 6.51 -4.41 -20.14
C CYS A 22 7.37 -5.10 -21.21
N LYS A 23 7.46 -6.43 -21.11
CA LYS A 23 7.87 -7.27 -22.24
C LYS A 23 6.94 -8.48 -22.34
N TYR A 24 5.70 -8.25 -22.80
CA TYR A 24 4.95 -9.24 -23.59
C TYR A 24 3.74 -8.57 -24.25
N ILE A 25 3.96 -7.88 -25.36
CA ILE A 25 2.93 -7.73 -26.39
C ILE A 25 3.27 -8.78 -27.44
N SER A 26 2.51 -9.87 -27.47
CA SER A 26 2.64 -10.88 -28.53
C SER A 26 2.01 -10.28 -29.81
N PRO A 27 2.77 -10.11 -30.91
CA PRO A 27 2.25 -9.49 -32.12
C PRO A 27 1.61 -10.55 -33.01
N HIS A 28 0.49 -11.13 -32.59
CA HIS A 28 -0.34 -11.94 -33.47
C HIS A 28 -1.79 -11.81 -33.07
N LEU A 29 -2.49 -10.85 -33.70
CA LEU A 29 -3.91 -10.90 -34.10
C LEU A 29 -4.25 -9.61 -34.86
N GLU A 30 -3.50 -9.32 -35.93
CA GLU A 30 -4.11 -8.66 -37.09
C GLU A 30 -4.81 -9.76 -37.88
N ASN A 31 -6.13 -9.83 -37.74
CA ASN A 31 -7.08 -10.28 -38.75
C ASN A 31 -8.47 -10.00 -38.19
N GLY A 32 -9.12 -8.96 -38.71
CA GLY A 32 -10.47 -8.58 -38.33
C GLY A 32 -11.51 -9.57 -38.82
N VAL A 33 -12.60 -9.71 -38.04
CA VAL A 33 -13.96 -9.92 -38.52
C VAL A 33 -14.92 -9.37 -37.45
N ASP A 34 -15.89 -8.58 -37.88
CA ASP A 34 -17.00 -8.00 -37.12
C ASP A 34 -17.89 -9.06 -36.44
N ASN A 35 -18.40 -8.81 -35.22
CA ASN A 35 -19.85 -8.74 -34.93
C ASN A 35 -20.16 -8.47 -33.44
N PRO A 36 -21.34 -7.88 -33.13
CA PRO A 36 -21.72 -7.31 -31.85
C PRO A 36 -22.42 -8.33 -30.95
N ALA A 37 -22.21 -8.22 -29.63
CA ALA A 37 -23.12 -8.77 -28.64
C ALA A 37 -22.88 -8.07 -27.29
N PHE A 38 -23.37 -6.84 -27.20
CA PHE A 38 -23.69 -6.21 -25.93
C PHE A 38 -25.12 -6.65 -25.55
N ASP A 39 -25.28 -7.88 -25.05
CA ASP A 39 -26.44 -8.25 -24.23
C ASP A 39 -26.27 -9.62 -23.58
N GLN A 40 -27.00 -9.86 -22.49
CA GLN A 40 -27.12 -11.10 -21.69
C GLN A 40 -26.35 -11.14 -20.36
N LEU A 41 -26.70 -10.21 -19.48
CA LEU A 41 -26.71 -10.40 -18.03
C LEU A 41 -27.98 -11.15 -17.60
N THR A 42 -28.08 -12.47 -17.80
CA THR A 42 -29.04 -13.33 -17.07
C THR A 42 -28.58 -14.79 -17.09
N GLY A 43 -27.86 -15.26 -16.08
CA GLY A 43 -27.48 -16.68 -16.02
C GLY A 43 -26.70 -17.16 -14.81
N PHE A 44 -26.53 -16.35 -13.75
CA PHE A 44 -25.59 -16.68 -12.66
C PHE A 44 -26.13 -17.59 -11.54
N GLU A 45 -27.37 -18.05 -11.57
CA GLU A 45 -27.98 -18.77 -10.43
C GLU A 45 -28.33 -20.26 -10.64
N ARG A 46 -27.76 -20.96 -11.64
CA ARG A 46 -28.08 -22.39 -11.86
C ARG A 46 -26.93 -23.40 -11.79
N ALA A 47 -25.74 -23.00 -11.33
CA ALA A 47 -24.58 -23.89 -11.27
C ALA A 47 -24.15 -24.34 -9.84
N TRP A 48 -25.01 -24.18 -8.81
CA TRP A 48 -24.70 -24.57 -7.43
C TRP A 48 -25.48 -25.80 -6.93
N LYS A 49 -25.84 -26.73 -7.81
CA LYS A 49 -26.26 -28.09 -7.42
C LYS A 49 -25.91 -29.10 -8.51
N LYS A 50 -24.71 -29.70 -8.42
CA LYS A 50 -24.39 -31.11 -8.72
C LYS A 50 -22.88 -31.30 -8.92
N GLY A 51 -22.28 -32.24 -8.20
CA GLY A 51 -20.97 -32.81 -8.58
C GLY A 51 -20.06 -33.15 -7.41
N LYS A 52 -20.15 -34.39 -6.92
CA LYS A 52 -19.20 -35.04 -6.01
C LYS A 52 -17.90 -35.41 -6.76
N GLY A 53 -16.77 -35.36 -6.06
CA GLY A 53 -15.62 -36.24 -6.27
C GLY A 53 -14.68 -35.91 -7.44
N GLY A 54 -13.50 -35.38 -7.10
CA GLY A 54 -12.36 -35.29 -8.00
C GLY A 54 -11.27 -34.41 -7.41
N THR A 55 -10.10 -34.97 -7.10
CA THR A 55 -8.89 -34.23 -6.74
C THR A 55 -8.43 -33.41 -7.94
N SER A 56 -8.89 -32.17 -8.03
CA SER A 56 -8.42 -31.21 -9.03
C SER A 56 -7.10 -30.60 -8.54
N VAL A 57 -5.99 -31.08 -9.09
CA VAL A 57 -4.75 -30.28 -9.16
C VAL A 57 -5.08 -29.08 -10.05
N TRP A 58 -5.39 -27.95 -9.43
CA TRP A 58 -5.67 -26.71 -10.15
C TRP A 58 -4.38 -26.17 -10.75
N ASN A 59 -4.16 -26.45 -12.03
CA ASN A 59 -3.17 -25.71 -12.81
C ASN A 59 -3.81 -24.35 -13.15
N ARG A 60 -3.40 -23.30 -12.44
CA ARG A 60 -3.92 -21.93 -12.62
C ARG A 60 -3.48 -21.45 -14.00
N LYS A 61 -4.42 -21.45 -14.95
CA LYS A 61 -4.22 -21.01 -16.34
C LYS A 61 -3.55 -19.63 -16.36
N ASP A 62 -2.59 -19.46 -17.27
CA ASP A 62 -1.85 -18.21 -17.53
C ASP A 62 -2.72 -17.01 -17.98
N ASN A 63 -4.04 -17.20 -18.10
CA ASN A 63 -4.98 -16.21 -18.60
C ASN A 63 -5.88 -15.61 -17.50
N ALA A 64 -5.67 -15.93 -16.22
CA ALA A 64 -6.39 -15.29 -15.13
C ALA A 64 -5.75 -13.93 -14.81
N VAL A 65 -6.53 -12.84 -14.90
CA VAL A 65 -6.10 -11.50 -14.45
C VAL A 65 -5.73 -11.60 -12.98
N GLU A 66 -4.50 -11.22 -12.65
CA GLU A 66 -4.03 -11.26 -11.27
C GLU A 66 -4.84 -10.27 -10.43
N PRO A 67 -5.31 -10.66 -9.24
CA PRO A 67 -6.00 -9.72 -8.37
C PRO A 67 -5.07 -8.55 -8.06
N PRO A 68 -5.47 -7.30 -8.33
CA PRO A 68 -4.62 -6.15 -8.08
C PRO A 68 -4.37 -6.00 -6.57
N LEU A 69 -3.23 -5.41 -6.24
CA LEU A 69 -2.89 -5.01 -4.89
C LEU A 69 -3.46 -3.62 -4.61
N PHE A 70 -4.35 -3.50 -3.64
CA PHE A 70 -4.92 -2.21 -3.26
C PHE A 70 -3.99 -1.49 -2.28
N ILE A 71 -3.26 -0.52 -2.80
CA ILE A 71 -2.33 0.29 -2.00
C ILE A 71 -2.91 1.69 -1.79
N GLY A 72 -2.74 2.26 -0.60
CA GLY A 72 -3.16 3.63 -0.32
C GLY A 72 -2.29 4.35 0.70
N SER A 73 -2.62 5.61 0.92
CA SER A 73 -2.08 6.43 2.00
C SER A 73 -3.21 7.23 2.65
N PHE A 74 -3.18 7.34 3.97
CA PHE A 74 -4.20 7.99 4.76
C PHE A 74 -3.54 8.87 5.83
N ASN A 75 -3.60 10.19 5.62
CA ASN A 75 -3.24 11.12 6.68
C ASN A 75 -4.38 11.18 7.71
N ILE A 76 -4.12 10.66 8.91
CA ILE A 76 -5.04 10.75 10.04
C ILE A 76 -4.55 11.88 10.92
N GLN A 77 -5.06 13.09 10.65
CA GLN A 77 -4.63 14.33 11.30
C GLN A 77 -4.39 14.14 12.81
N THR A 78 -3.16 14.33 13.28
CA THR A 78 -2.78 14.23 14.69
C THR A 78 -3.30 12.94 15.36
N LEU A 79 -2.93 11.77 14.82
CA LEU A 79 -3.21 10.46 15.41
C LEU A 79 -2.37 10.27 16.68
N ASN A 80 -2.78 10.94 17.75
CA ASN A 80 -2.14 10.92 19.04
C ASN A 80 -2.79 9.89 19.98
N LYS A 81 -2.23 9.76 21.19
CA LYS A 81 -2.70 8.80 22.22
C LYS A 81 -4.19 8.96 22.55
N ARG A 82 -4.70 10.20 22.59
CA ARG A 82 -6.12 10.47 22.85
C ARG A 82 -6.99 9.98 21.70
N LYS A 83 -6.57 10.19 20.44
CA LYS A 83 -7.30 9.74 19.26
C LYS A 83 -7.32 8.21 19.13
N LEU A 84 -6.19 7.56 19.39
CA LEU A 84 -6.07 6.09 19.43
C LEU A 84 -6.97 5.44 20.50
N ARG A 85 -7.31 6.15 21.57
CA ARG A 85 -8.22 5.67 22.62
C ARG A 85 -9.68 6.04 22.37
N ASN A 86 -10.00 6.65 21.24
CA ASN A 86 -11.36 7.09 20.93
C ASN A 86 -12.19 5.94 20.34
N GLY A 87 -12.94 5.25 21.19
CA GLY A 87 -13.80 4.13 20.78
C GLY A 87 -14.93 4.47 19.82
N TYR A 88 -15.23 5.75 19.56
CA TYR A 88 -16.19 6.17 18.54
C TYR A 88 -15.52 6.33 17.16
N LEU A 89 -14.32 6.92 17.11
CA LEU A 89 -13.61 7.22 15.86
C LEU A 89 -12.85 6.01 15.31
N MET A 90 -12.15 5.28 16.18
CA MET A 90 -11.24 4.21 15.79
C MET A 90 -11.91 3.08 14.98
N PRO A 91 -13.14 2.63 15.30
CA PRO A 91 -13.84 1.64 14.47
C PRO A 91 -14.08 2.08 13.02
N THR A 92 -14.12 3.39 12.75
CA THR A 92 -14.23 3.90 11.37
C THR A 92 -12.88 3.86 10.67
N ILE A 93 -11.81 4.27 11.37
CA ILE A 93 -10.43 4.24 10.87
C ILE A 93 -10.01 2.80 10.53
N GLU A 94 -10.28 1.85 11.41
CA GLU A 94 -9.95 0.42 11.22
C GLU A 94 -10.66 -0.16 9.98
N ARG A 95 -11.94 0.18 9.77
CA ARG A 95 -12.68 -0.21 8.56
C ARG A 95 -12.13 0.42 7.30
N ILE A 96 -11.59 1.64 7.36
CA ILE A 96 -10.93 2.28 6.21
C ILE A 96 -9.64 1.52 5.89
N ILE A 97 -8.82 1.17 6.89
CA ILE A 97 -7.57 0.42 6.72
C ILE A 97 -7.82 -0.90 6.00
N GLN A 98 -8.90 -1.61 6.35
CA GLN A 98 -9.23 -2.92 5.77
C GLN A 98 -9.57 -2.90 4.28
N ARG A 99 -9.80 -1.73 3.69
CA ARG A 99 -10.06 -1.59 2.25
C ARG A 99 -8.79 -1.72 1.41
N TYR A 100 -7.62 -1.73 2.06
CA TYR A 100 -6.32 -1.74 1.42
C TYR A 100 -5.57 -3.01 1.78
N ASP A 101 -4.86 -3.57 0.82
CA ASP A 101 -3.87 -4.61 1.08
C ASP A 101 -2.61 -4.05 1.73
N MET A 102 -2.33 -2.76 1.50
CA MET A 102 -1.30 -1.99 2.18
C MET A 102 -1.69 -0.52 2.26
N VAL A 103 -1.56 0.09 3.45
CA VAL A 103 -1.86 1.51 3.65
C VAL A 103 -0.81 2.19 4.51
N LEU A 104 -0.30 3.32 4.02
CA LEU A 104 0.54 4.24 4.75
C LEU A 104 -0.32 5.18 5.60
N ILE A 105 -0.20 5.10 6.93
CA ILE A 105 -0.79 6.02 7.88
C ILE A 105 0.22 7.11 8.22
N LEU A 106 -0.18 8.37 8.06
CA LEU A 106 0.63 9.54 8.43
C LEU A 106 0.12 10.19 9.71
N GLU A 107 0.95 11.08 10.27
CA GLU A 107 0.69 11.83 11.50
C GLU A 107 0.41 10.94 12.74
N LEU A 108 1.07 9.77 12.82
CA LEU A 108 1.09 9.00 14.06
C LEU A 108 1.98 9.73 15.08
N MET A 109 1.39 10.26 16.15
CA MET A 109 2.10 11.13 17.10
C MET A 109 2.70 10.38 18.30
N THR A 110 2.83 9.05 18.20
CA THR A 110 3.30 8.21 19.31
C THR A 110 3.92 6.92 18.78
N ASN A 111 5.01 6.47 19.39
CA ASN A 111 5.64 5.18 19.16
C ASN A 111 5.51 4.26 20.39
N GLU A 112 4.66 4.62 21.36
CA GLU A 112 4.38 3.79 22.54
C GLU A 112 3.84 2.43 22.11
N THR A 113 4.65 1.39 22.35
CA THR A 113 4.41 0.00 21.90
C THR A 113 3.00 -0.48 22.22
N GLN A 114 2.51 -0.25 23.45
CA GLN A 114 1.18 -0.70 23.87
C GLN A 114 0.03 -0.11 23.02
N LEU A 115 0.15 1.16 22.62
CA LEU A 115 -0.88 1.84 21.82
C LEU A 115 -0.81 1.43 20.35
N VAL A 116 0.41 1.32 19.83
CA VAL A 116 0.70 0.95 18.45
C VAL A 116 0.30 -0.51 18.19
N GLU A 117 0.71 -1.43 19.05
CA GLU A 117 0.29 -2.85 18.99
C GLU A 117 -1.21 -3.01 19.28
N GLY A 118 -1.78 -2.19 20.17
CA GLY A 118 -3.22 -2.15 20.40
C GLY A 118 -3.99 -1.80 19.13
N PHE A 119 -3.55 -0.78 18.41
CA PHE A 119 -4.15 -0.39 17.14
C PHE A 119 -4.08 -1.51 16.08
N LEU A 120 -2.95 -2.21 15.98
CA LEU A 120 -2.83 -3.37 15.10
C LEU A 120 -3.78 -4.51 15.49
N ARG A 121 -3.89 -4.80 16.78
CA ARG A 121 -4.83 -5.81 17.27
C ARG A 121 -6.26 -5.43 16.93
N ASP A 122 -6.65 -4.16 17.10
CA ASP A 122 -8.01 -3.71 16.82
C ASP A 122 -8.32 -3.77 15.30
N VAL A 123 -7.39 -3.39 14.43
CA VAL A 123 -7.52 -3.59 12.97
C VAL A 123 -7.75 -5.06 12.61
N ASN A 124 -7.03 -5.98 13.26
CA ASN A 124 -7.17 -7.42 13.03
C ASN A 124 -8.47 -7.99 13.61
N ASN A 125 -8.97 -7.47 14.74
CA ASN A 125 -10.24 -7.90 15.34
C ASN A 125 -11.45 -7.63 14.44
N PHE A 126 -11.38 -6.59 13.61
CA PHE A 126 -12.42 -6.31 12.63
C PHE A 126 -12.24 -7.08 11.31
N ALA A 127 -11.11 -7.76 11.10
CA ALA A 127 -10.75 -8.29 9.79
C ALA A 127 -11.58 -9.55 9.47
N PRO A 128 -11.94 -9.80 8.20
CA PRO A 128 -12.59 -11.06 7.81
C PRO A 128 -11.71 -12.27 8.11
N ASP A 129 -12.34 -13.44 8.27
CA ASP A 129 -11.63 -14.70 8.49
C ASP A 129 -10.55 -14.93 7.43
N GLY A 130 -9.34 -15.26 7.90
CA GLY A 130 -8.17 -15.50 7.04
C GLY A 130 -7.44 -14.24 6.56
N VAL A 131 -7.92 -13.04 6.92
CA VAL A 131 -7.19 -11.79 6.68
C VAL A 131 -6.43 -11.39 7.94
N GLN A 132 -5.12 -11.23 7.81
CA GLN A 132 -4.26 -10.78 8.89
C GLN A 132 -3.38 -9.63 8.40
N TYR A 133 -3.37 -8.55 9.19
CA TYR A 133 -2.47 -7.42 9.02
C TYR A 133 -1.28 -7.55 9.95
N ASN A 134 -0.15 -7.04 9.47
CA ASN A 134 0.98 -6.65 10.29
C ASN A 134 1.26 -5.16 10.05
N MET A 135 2.10 -4.56 10.91
CA MET A 135 2.42 -3.15 10.85
C MET A 135 3.91 -2.92 11.09
N THR A 136 4.48 -1.98 10.34
CA THR A 136 5.79 -1.38 10.64
C THR A 136 5.65 0.12 10.83
N VAL A 137 6.50 0.71 11.67
CA VAL A 137 6.49 2.15 11.98
C VAL A 137 7.87 2.73 11.67
N SER A 138 7.90 3.90 11.05
CA SER A 138 9.13 4.63 10.78
C SER A 138 9.85 4.95 12.10
N VAL A 139 11.16 4.78 12.13
CA VAL A 139 11.97 5.12 13.30
C VAL A 139 12.76 6.39 13.00
N ASP A 140 12.49 7.43 13.78
CA ASP A 140 13.31 8.64 13.80
C ASP A 140 13.23 9.31 15.19
N PRO A 141 14.33 9.34 15.98
CA PRO A 141 14.31 9.88 17.33
C PRO A 141 14.18 11.41 17.39
N HIS A 142 14.29 12.11 16.25
CA HIS A 142 14.27 13.57 16.20
C HIS A 142 12.90 14.16 15.83
N VAL A 143 11.90 13.32 15.59
CA VAL A 143 10.56 13.75 15.17
C VAL A 143 9.49 13.25 16.13
N GLN A 144 8.37 13.97 16.15
CA GLN A 144 7.18 13.61 16.92
C GLN A 144 6.05 13.07 16.04
N GLU A 145 6.30 12.95 14.73
CA GLU A 145 5.39 12.46 13.71
C GLU A 145 6.01 11.24 13.03
N PHE A 146 5.39 10.08 13.23
CA PHE A 146 5.78 8.82 12.63
C PHE A 146 4.84 8.48 11.48
N CYS A 147 5.35 7.68 10.55
CA CYS A 147 4.57 6.99 9.54
C CYS A 147 4.40 5.54 9.99
N ALA A 148 3.21 4.96 9.80
CA ALA A 148 2.99 3.53 9.97
C ALA A 148 2.53 2.93 8.66
N VAL A 149 2.92 1.68 8.38
CA VAL A 149 2.42 0.94 7.22
C VAL A 149 1.75 -0.32 7.72
N PHE A 150 0.45 -0.40 7.48
CA PHE A 150 -0.33 -1.62 7.63
C PHE A 150 -0.27 -2.39 6.32
N TYR A 151 -0.10 -3.70 6.39
CA TYR A 151 -0.10 -4.55 5.21
C TYR A 151 -0.60 -5.96 5.52
N ARG A 152 -1.26 -6.58 4.55
CA ARG A 152 -1.76 -7.94 4.62
C ARG A 152 -0.63 -8.96 4.51
N THR A 153 -0.52 -9.85 5.48
CA THR A 153 0.58 -10.83 5.54
C THR A 153 0.40 -11.98 4.55
N ASP A 154 -0.81 -12.20 4.02
CA ASP A 154 -1.07 -13.17 2.95
C ASP A 154 -0.71 -12.64 1.56
N LYS A 155 -0.46 -11.32 1.43
CA LYS A 155 -0.14 -10.65 0.16
C LYS A 155 1.26 -10.06 0.09
N LEU A 156 1.83 -9.69 1.23
CA LEU A 156 3.09 -8.96 1.33
C LEU A 156 3.95 -9.41 2.50
N ARG A 157 5.26 -9.45 2.25
CA ARG A 157 6.30 -9.66 3.26
C ARG A 157 7.30 -8.53 3.20
N ILE A 158 7.61 -7.92 4.33
CA ILE A 158 8.70 -6.94 4.42
C ILE A 158 10.03 -7.68 4.31
N LEU A 159 10.86 -7.27 3.35
CA LEU A 159 12.26 -7.69 3.23
C LEU A 159 13.19 -6.74 4.00
N LYS A 160 12.91 -5.44 3.91
CA LYS A 160 13.77 -4.40 4.47
C LYS A 160 12.95 -3.15 4.79
N THR A 161 13.36 -2.45 5.84
CA THR A 161 12.95 -1.08 6.10
C THR A 161 14.18 -0.22 6.33
N GLU A 162 14.11 1.05 5.90
CA GLU A 162 15.18 2.02 6.09
C GLU A 162 14.61 3.45 6.09
N SER A 163 15.22 4.37 6.84
CA SER A 163 14.89 5.79 6.80
C SER A 163 16.03 6.56 6.12
N TYR A 164 15.74 7.36 5.11
CA TYR A 164 16.74 8.19 4.43
C TYR A 164 17.03 9.46 5.24
N TYR A 165 18.30 9.73 5.55
CA TYR A 165 18.70 10.91 6.33
C TYR A 165 19.44 11.94 5.48
N ASP A 166 18.77 13.06 5.24
CA ASP A 166 19.36 14.28 4.69
C ASP A 166 18.61 15.49 5.29
N PRO A 167 19.11 16.06 6.41
CA PRO A 167 18.43 17.14 7.12
C PRO A 167 18.48 18.48 6.37
N GLU A 168 19.30 18.61 5.33
CA GLU A 168 19.34 19.82 4.49
C GLU A 168 18.16 19.85 3.53
N LYS A 169 17.75 18.68 3.03
CA LYS A 169 16.65 18.55 2.08
C LYS A 169 15.30 18.28 2.75
N PHE A 170 15.27 17.50 3.82
CA PHE A 170 14.04 16.98 4.40
C PHE A 170 13.82 17.36 5.87
N TYR A 171 12.59 17.73 6.22
CA TYR A 171 12.20 17.96 7.62
C TYR A 171 12.00 16.66 8.41
N ARG A 172 11.40 15.65 7.77
CA ARG A 172 11.25 14.27 8.27
C ARG A 172 12.10 13.33 7.43
N LYS A 173 12.49 12.16 7.93
CA LYS A 173 13.19 11.15 7.12
C LYS A 173 12.19 10.39 6.22
N PRO A 174 12.38 10.33 4.89
CA PRO A 174 11.62 9.42 4.02
C PRO A 174 11.74 7.97 4.49
N PHE A 175 10.60 7.28 4.61
CA PHE A 175 10.56 5.92 5.12
C PHE A 175 10.44 4.91 3.97
N PHE A 176 11.54 4.21 3.69
CA PHE A 176 11.63 3.21 2.66
C PHE A 176 11.28 1.81 3.20
N ILE A 177 10.51 1.06 2.41
CA ILE A 177 10.12 -0.32 2.69
C ILE A 177 10.26 -1.14 1.40
N LEU A 178 11.01 -2.23 1.45
CA LEU A 178 11.08 -3.22 0.38
C LEU A 178 10.13 -4.37 0.70
N PHE A 179 9.17 -4.61 -0.20
CA PHE A 179 8.24 -5.71 -0.10
C PHE A 179 8.60 -6.85 -1.07
N ASP A 180 8.23 -8.05 -0.65
CA ASP A 180 8.10 -9.25 -1.46
C ASP A 180 6.60 -9.59 -1.55
N SER A 181 6.09 -9.83 -2.75
CA SER A 181 4.69 -10.21 -2.98
C SER A 181 4.60 -11.60 -3.63
N PRO A 182 4.16 -12.63 -2.90
CA PRO A 182 3.94 -13.95 -3.47
C PRO A 182 2.71 -14.01 -4.39
N THR A 183 1.89 -12.96 -4.41
CA THR A 183 0.64 -12.91 -5.17
C THR A 183 0.78 -12.24 -6.54
N LEU A 184 1.84 -11.46 -6.77
CA LEU A 184 2.11 -10.80 -8.04
C LEU A 184 3.14 -11.62 -8.83
N ARG A 185 2.83 -11.98 -10.08
CA ARG A 185 3.70 -12.79 -10.95
C ARG A 185 4.86 -11.99 -11.49
N ASP A 186 4.58 -10.79 -12.00
CA ASP A 186 5.55 -9.98 -12.75
C ASP A 186 6.28 -8.95 -11.87
N MET A 187 5.82 -8.73 -10.63
CA MET A 187 6.43 -7.80 -9.67
C MET A 187 6.58 -8.47 -8.31
N LYS A 188 7.53 -9.39 -8.22
CA LYS A 188 7.80 -10.15 -6.99
C LYS A 188 8.33 -9.27 -5.87
N GLN A 189 9.05 -8.20 -6.19
CA GLN A 189 9.58 -7.25 -5.22
C GLN A 189 9.32 -5.83 -5.69
N PHE A 190 9.01 -4.95 -4.76
CA PHE A 190 8.86 -3.52 -5.05
C PHE A 190 9.18 -2.68 -3.82
N GLY A 191 9.71 -1.49 -4.06
CA GLY A 191 10.01 -0.52 -3.03
C GLY A 191 8.85 0.45 -2.81
N ILE A 192 8.68 0.92 -1.59
CA ILE A 192 7.78 2.03 -1.27
C ILE A 192 8.54 3.06 -0.44
N ILE A 193 8.37 4.33 -0.80
CA ILE A 193 8.79 5.46 0.03
C ILE A 193 7.53 6.13 0.57
N GLY A 194 7.30 6.01 1.88
CA GLY A 194 6.28 6.76 2.59
C GLY A 194 6.84 8.09 3.10
N TYR A 195 6.16 9.19 2.77
CA TYR A 195 6.58 10.51 3.20
C TYR A 195 5.42 11.47 3.48
N HIS A 196 5.52 12.17 4.61
CA HIS A 196 4.68 13.33 4.94
C HIS A 196 5.44 14.59 4.55
N VAL A 197 5.01 15.27 3.48
CA VAL A 197 5.65 16.49 2.99
C VAL A 197 5.34 17.67 3.91
N LYS A 198 6.33 18.50 4.22
CA LYS A 198 6.14 19.74 4.98
C LYS A 198 5.62 20.82 4.02
N PRO A 199 4.44 21.41 4.27
CA PRO A 199 3.77 22.26 3.28
C PRO A 199 4.61 23.46 2.81
N ASN A 200 5.33 24.12 3.74
CA ASN A 200 6.17 25.26 3.42
C ASN A 200 7.52 24.91 2.78
N GLN A 201 7.84 23.61 2.65
CA GLN A 201 9.05 23.11 2.00
C GLN A 201 8.72 22.12 0.87
N ALA A 202 7.44 22.06 0.46
CA ALA A 202 6.92 21.00 -0.40
C ALA A 202 7.66 20.87 -1.73
N ILE A 203 7.95 21.99 -2.41
CA ILE A 203 8.68 21.97 -3.68
C ILE A 203 10.05 21.32 -3.51
N ARG A 204 10.82 21.75 -2.49
CA ARG A 204 12.16 21.24 -2.22
C ARG A 204 12.14 19.76 -1.82
N GLU A 205 11.22 19.39 -0.93
CA GLU A 205 11.13 18.01 -0.44
C GLU A 205 10.67 17.06 -1.55
N ILE A 206 9.67 17.43 -2.35
CA ILE A 206 9.19 16.59 -3.46
C ILE A 206 10.27 16.43 -4.53
N ASP A 207 10.97 17.50 -4.90
CA ASP A 207 12.10 17.45 -5.83
C ASP A 207 13.22 16.53 -5.31
N ALA A 208 13.54 16.64 -4.02
CA ALA A 208 14.55 15.81 -3.39
C ALA A 208 14.17 14.31 -3.33
N LEU A 209 12.89 13.94 -3.35
CA LEU A 209 12.45 12.53 -3.32
C LEU A 209 12.85 11.75 -4.57
N ALA A 210 13.10 12.41 -5.71
CA ALA A 210 13.66 11.76 -6.89
C ALA A 210 15.05 11.15 -6.57
N ASN A 211 15.90 11.89 -5.86
CA ASN A 211 17.21 11.38 -5.43
C ASN A 211 17.07 10.21 -4.43
N VAL A 212 16.02 10.21 -3.61
CA VAL A 212 15.75 9.11 -2.67
C VAL A 212 15.29 7.87 -3.43
N TYR A 213 14.45 8.04 -4.45
CA TYR A 213 14.05 6.97 -5.36
C TYR A 213 15.30 6.32 -6.00
N ASP A 214 16.15 7.12 -6.65
CA ASP A 214 17.34 6.62 -7.35
C ASP A 214 18.29 5.91 -6.36
N PHE A 215 18.56 6.54 -5.21
CA PHE A 215 19.42 5.97 -4.18
C PHE A 215 18.90 4.62 -3.66
N MET A 216 17.60 4.51 -3.36
CA MET A 216 17.02 3.28 -2.82
C MET A 216 16.94 2.19 -3.89
N LYS A 217 16.59 2.55 -5.12
CA LYS A 217 16.60 1.64 -6.27
C LYS A 217 17.98 1.02 -6.47
N ASP A 218 19.02 1.85 -6.56
CA ASP A 218 20.40 1.40 -6.79
C ASP A 218 20.93 0.57 -5.61
N LYS A 219 20.72 1.05 -4.39
CA LYS A 219 21.18 0.38 -3.17
C LYS A 219 20.57 -1.00 -2.99
N HIS A 220 19.28 -1.14 -3.30
CA HIS A 220 18.55 -2.39 -3.12
C HIS A 220 18.43 -3.23 -4.38
N LYS A 221 18.97 -2.77 -5.52
CA LYS A 221 18.91 -3.44 -6.83
C LYS A 221 17.48 -3.84 -7.19
N ILE A 222 16.57 -2.89 -7.01
CA ILE A 222 15.16 -3.07 -7.36
C ILE A 222 15.07 -2.94 -8.88
N GLU A 223 14.80 -4.07 -9.53
CA GLU A 223 14.51 -4.14 -10.96
C GLU A 223 13.12 -3.55 -11.25
#